data_AF-A0A6P8ZEE1-F1
#
_entry.id   AF-A0A6P8ZEE1-F1
#
_cell.length_a   1.000
_cell.length_b   1.000
_cell.length_c   1.000
_cell.angle_alpha   90.00
_cell.angle_beta   90.00
_cell.angle_gamma   90.00
#
_symmetry.space_group_name_H-M   'P 1'
#
loop_
_entity.id
_entity.type
_entity.pdbx_description
1 polymer ?
#
loop_
_entity_poly.entity_id
_entity_poly.type
_entity_poly.pdbx_seq_one_letter_code
_entity_poly.pdbx_strand_id
1 'polypeptide(L)'
;MSGSNEAIVPSAGLKPHVQPWEMLKWSNSQLCSMYTDWGIYYERTGNLPASMRYLNKALDLDPNDTSALRRRAHVKRMQGRAPAALLDCSYAKAILRNNNPDGFDHKVNLEVSDSLYESNKLENALRSLHHNMRLFSYSKVQPVQNRLTVITENINDALSDATSPAAHRLINKMMHMKEGNRITKSSKPACDVLSILETEQEFLVPLERSRRKRQFKIYNERYLDKFWQDVGFLKELRENPNLLIDQFSESSANLKSMAEDSYKIARTFTKMLHTRCPMYCRNAGKNELYQQENLFRIQYQTRRNMFKILRTIRNLIRSNKMNKLTKFVDEVMGNYVTVKTNRIMPWKFEFVNEVYNYLGLARINEYKIPTDMKILGGRQRLMKLFKIPTELDLGRQNKFENIFLRRQFVVDPKTEKFKKLSARYEYRMRFAKYPIERSYLYHEYAQAHLNINSFDACCLLARKSIDEALRCNSYIWAVLSALVACKAHTILGKVEKQKEMLHEAFRLAKKLKSIDLCLFIDICLKVNTEEIDLKKHMVTPDGSIRKRSRRSGSSSEVTPSESSLEGL
;
A
#
# COMPACT_ATOMS: atom_id res chain seq x y z
N MET A 1 41.94 -42.52 -40.43
CA MET A 1 40.70 -42.14 -41.12
C MET A 1 39.62 -41.83 -40.10
N SER A 2 38.76 -40.85 -40.42
CA SER A 2 37.64 -40.26 -39.65
C SER A 2 37.99 -39.68 -38.27
N GLY A 3 37.78 -38.41 -37.96
CA GLY A 3 36.97 -37.38 -38.61
C GLY A 3 36.37 -36.52 -37.49
N SER A 4 36.87 -35.31 -37.30
CA SER A 4 36.26 -34.30 -36.44
C SER A 4 36.33 -32.96 -37.16
N ASN A 5 35.38 -32.77 -38.08
CA ASN A 5 35.02 -31.47 -38.63
C ASN A 5 34.31 -30.67 -37.54
N GLU A 6 35.06 -29.90 -36.75
CA GLU A 6 34.51 -28.69 -36.15
C GLU A 6 34.69 -27.56 -37.15
N ALA A 7 33.60 -27.23 -37.84
CA ALA A 7 33.53 -26.06 -38.68
C ALA A 7 33.80 -24.82 -37.83
N ILE A 8 34.99 -24.23 -38.01
CA ILE A 8 35.28 -22.86 -37.58
C ILE A 8 34.31 -21.96 -38.34
N VAL A 9 33.22 -21.57 -37.70
CA VAL A 9 32.34 -20.53 -38.21
C VAL A 9 33.17 -19.25 -38.20
N PRO A 10 33.49 -18.64 -39.36
CA PRO A 10 34.14 -17.34 -39.34
C PRO A 10 33.14 -16.39 -38.67
N SER A 11 33.52 -15.83 -37.52
CA SER A 11 32.80 -14.70 -36.98
C SER A 11 32.83 -13.63 -38.05
N ALA A 12 31.72 -13.46 -38.78
CA ALA A 12 31.47 -12.31 -39.60
C ALA A 12 31.44 -11.12 -38.64
N GLY A 13 32.63 -10.61 -38.31
CA GLY A 13 32.80 -9.35 -37.65
C GLY A 13 32.24 -8.32 -38.61
N LEU A 14 30.97 -7.98 -38.43
CA LEU A 14 30.51 -6.64 -38.71
C LEU A 14 31.52 -5.74 -38.02
N LYS A 15 32.52 -5.25 -38.78
CA LYS A 15 33.40 -4.19 -38.31
C LYS A 15 32.44 -3.15 -37.72
N PRO A 16 32.64 -2.71 -36.46
CA PRO A 16 31.78 -1.68 -35.89
C PRO A 16 31.65 -0.58 -36.93
N HIS A 17 30.47 0.03 -37.09
CA HIS A 17 30.31 1.15 -38.00
C HIS A 17 31.21 2.29 -37.49
N VAL A 18 32.47 2.23 -37.88
CA VAL A 18 33.50 3.20 -37.60
C VAL A 18 33.09 4.40 -38.41
N GLN A 19 32.91 5.53 -37.73
CA GLN A 19 32.48 6.73 -38.42
C GLN A 19 33.63 7.22 -39.32
N PRO A 20 33.35 7.91 -40.44
CA PRO A 20 34.38 8.29 -41.41
C PRO A 20 35.59 9.03 -40.81
N TRP A 21 35.37 9.80 -39.75
CA TRP A 21 36.40 10.53 -39.01
C TRP A 21 37.22 9.68 -38.04
N GLU A 22 36.75 8.49 -37.64
CA GLU A 22 37.48 7.54 -36.79
C GLU A 22 38.50 6.70 -37.59
N MET A 23 38.43 6.74 -38.94
CA MET A 23 39.44 6.13 -39.82
C MET A 23 40.66 7.03 -40.06
N LEU A 24 40.53 8.33 -39.81
CA LEU A 24 41.63 9.30 -39.89
C LEU A 24 42.40 9.31 -38.55
N LYS A 25 43.74 9.25 -38.62
CA LYS A 25 44.60 9.31 -37.43
C LYS A 25 44.74 10.76 -36.95
N TRP A 26 43.78 11.21 -36.14
CA TRP A 26 43.87 12.51 -35.45
C TRP A 26 44.82 12.43 -34.26
N SER A 27 45.51 13.53 -33.94
CA SER A 27 46.21 13.63 -32.66
C SER A 27 45.19 13.69 -31.50
N ASN A 28 45.58 13.23 -30.31
CA ASN A 28 44.68 13.23 -29.14
C ASN A 28 44.14 14.64 -28.82
N SER A 29 44.95 15.69 -29.03
CA SER A 29 44.53 17.08 -28.84
C SER A 29 43.48 17.52 -29.87
N GLN A 30 43.67 17.20 -31.15
CA GLN A 30 42.67 17.48 -32.20
C GLN A 30 41.38 16.70 -31.99
N LEU A 31 41.49 15.43 -31.59
CA LEU A 31 40.35 14.57 -31.28
C LEU A 31 39.55 15.12 -30.08
N CYS A 32 40.24 15.61 -29.05
CA CYS A 32 39.62 16.27 -27.90
C CYS A 32 38.88 17.55 -28.32
N SER A 33 39.48 18.41 -29.14
CA SER A 33 38.81 19.61 -29.69
C SER A 33 37.58 19.22 -30.50
N MET A 34 37.69 18.24 -31.38
CA MET A 34 36.59 17.78 -32.24
C MET A 34 35.42 17.22 -31.40
N TYR A 35 35.71 16.38 -30.40
CA TYR A 35 34.68 15.88 -29.48
C TYR A 35 34.04 17.00 -28.66
N THR A 36 34.81 18.01 -28.27
CA THR A 36 34.28 19.19 -27.56
C THR A 36 33.35 20.00 -28.45
N ASP A 37 33.73 20.24 -29.70
CA ASP A 37 32.92 20.96 -30.68
C ASP A 37 31.62 20.21 -31.01
N TRP A 38 31.67 18.88 -31.14
CA TRP A 38 30.46 18.06 -31.28
C TRP A 38 29.61 18.09 -30.01
N GLY A 39 30.23 18.04 -28.84
CA GLY A 39 29.53 18.24 -27.57
C GLY A 39 28.71 19.54 -27.57
N ILE A 40 29.32 20.63 -28.02
CA ILE A 40 28.69 21.96 -28.15
C ILE A 40 27.58 21.94 -29.22
N TYR A 41 27.81 21.30 -30.36
CA TYR A 41 26.80 21.17 -31.41
C TYR A 41 25.57 20.42 -30.91
N TYR A 42 25.76 19.28 -30.24
CA TYR A 42 24.67 18.49 -29.68
C TYR A 42 23.97 19.16 -28.49
N GLU A 43 24.70 19.96 -27.71
CA GLU A 43 24.12 20.83 -26.68
C GLU A 43 23.16 21.84 -27.31
N ARG A 44 23.61 22.55 -28.36
CA ARG A 44 22.82 23.58 -29.06
C ARG A 44 21.60 23.01 -29.78
N THR A 45 21.69 21.79 -30.30
CA THR A 45 20.56 21.09 -30.93
C THR A 45 19.61 20.46 -29.91
N GLY A 46 19.92 20.50 -28.61
CA GLY A 46 19.09 19.97 -27.54
C GLY A 46 19.25 18.47 -27.28
N ASN A 47 20.13 17.77 -28.00
CA ASN A 47 20.42 16.36 -27.76
C ASN A 47 21.42 16.20 -26.60
N LEU A 48 20.92 16.38 -25.37
CA LEU A 48 21.71 16.31 -24.14
C LEU A 48 22.43 14.96 -23.94
N PRO A 49 21.83 13.78 -24.25
CA PRO A 49 22.52 12.50 -24.12
C PRO A 49 23.73 12.37 -25.06
N ALA A 50 23.59 12.77 -26.33
CA ALA A 50 24.70 12.73 -27.28
C ALA A 50 25.79 13.72 -26.88
N SER A 51 25.41 14.94 -26.46
CA SER A 51 26.35 15.94 -25.96
C SER A 51 27.17 15.42 -24.77
N MET A 52 26.52 14.82 -23.76
CA MET A 52 27.22 14.20 -22.62
C MET A 52 28.20 13.11 -23.05
N ARG A 53 27.84 12.28 -24.04
CA ARG A 53 28.70 11.20 -24.53
C ARG A 53 29.99 11.76 -25.14
N TYR A 54 29.89 12.75 -26.01
CA TYR A 54 31.06 13.35 -26.65
C TYR A 54 31.91 14.18 -25.69
N LEU A 55 31.28 14.93 -24.77
CA LEU A 55 32.01 15.68 -23.74
C LEU A 55 32.73 14.75 -22.75
N ASN A 56 32.17 13.59 -22.42
CA ASN A 56 32.89 12.59 -21.63
C ASN A 56 34.10 12.04 -22.40
N LYS A 57 33.94 11.69 -23.68
CA LYS A 57 35.07 11.25 -24.52
C LYS A 57 36.18 12.30 -24.62
N ALA A 58 35.84 13.58 -24.71
CA ALA A 58 36.82 14.66 -24.69
C ALA A 58 37.61 14.66 -23.38
N LEU A 59 36.91 14.55 -22.24
CA LEU A 59 37.53 14.54 -20.91
C LEU A 59 38.27 13.25 -20.57
N ASP A 60 37.95 12.13 -21.23
CA ASP A 60 38.72 10.89 -21.15
C ASP A 60 40.09 11.04 -21.83
N LEU A 61 40.19 11.91 -22.86
CA LEU A 61 41.44 12.22 -23.57
C LEU A 61 42.25 13.32 -22.87
N ASP A 62 41.60 14.41 -22.48
CA ASP A 62 42.18 15.49 -21.69
C ASP A 62 41.29 15.83 -20.49
N PRO A 63 41.60 15.28 -19.31
CA PRO A 63 40.86 15.57 -18.09
C PRO A 63 40.88 17.04 -17.67
N ASN A 64 41.87 17.82 -18.15
CA ASN A 64 42.10 19.20 -17.73
C ASN A 64 41.51 20.23 -18.70
N ASP A 65 40.78 19.81 -19.73
CA ASP A 65 40.10 20.75 -20.63
C ASP A 65 38.96 21.50 -19.90
N THR A 66 39.26 22.74 -19.52
CA THR A 66 38.32 23.66 -18.85
C THR A 66 37.08 23.98 -19.68
N SER A 67 37.19 23.98 -21.02
CA SER A 67 36.07 24.24 -21.92
C SER A 67 35.10 23.05 -21.91
N ALA A 68 35.60 21.83 -22.11
CA ALA A 68 34.81 20.61 -22.03
C ALA A 68 34.17 20.42 -20.64
N LEU A 69 34.89 20.69 -19.55
CA LEU A 69 34.35 20.65 -18.18
C LEU A 69 33.19 21.63 -17.99
N ARG A 70 33.36 22.89 -18.42
CA ARG A 70 32.30 23.91 -18.33
C ARG A 70 31.07 23.52 -19.15
N ARG A 71 31.27 23.00 -20.35
CA ARG A 71 30.18 22.53 -21.22
C ARG A 71 29.46 21.32 -20.64
N ARG A 72 30.20 20.37 -20.07
CA ARG A 72 29.62 19.22 -19.37
C ARG A 72 28.80 19.66 -18.16
N ALA A 73 29.30 20.63 -17.40
CA ALA A 73 28.56 21.21 -16.29
C ALA A 73 27.23 21.85 -16.75
N HIS A 74 27.26 22.60 -17.85
CA HIS A 74 26.06 23.18 -18.44
C HIS A 74 25.03 22.10 -18.82
N VAL A 75 25.46 21.05 -19.53
CA VAL A 75 24.57 19.93 -19.92
C VAL A 75 24.03 19.18 -18.69
N LYS A 76 24.87 18.94 -17.68
CA LYS A 76 24.44 18.32 -16.41
C LYS A 76 23.38 19.15 -15.69
N ARG A 77 23.47 20.48 -15.70
CA ARG A 77 22.42 21.36 -15.16
C ARG A 77 21.12 21.23 -15.94
N MET A 78 21.18 21.20 -17.28
CA MET A 78 19.99 21.01 -18.13
C MET A 78 19.32 19.66 -17.88
N GLN A 79 20.06 18.65 -17.41
CA GLN A 79 19.53 17.34 -16.99
C GLN A 79 19.03 17.30 -15.53
N GLY A 80 19.04 18.42 -14.79
CA GLY A 80 18.66 18.46 -13.38
C GLY A 80 19.73 17.93 -12.41
N ARG A 81 20.95 17.66 -12.90
CA ARG A 81 22.10 17.17 -12.12
C ARG A 81 23.04 18.30 -11.69
N ALA A 82 22.47 19.40 -11.20
CA ALA A 82 23.22 20.60 -10.82
C ALA A 82 24.35 20.37 -9.77
N PRO A 83 24.21 19.49 -8.76
CA PRO A 83 25.31 19.22 -7.83
C PRO A 83 26.54 18.59 -8.51
N ALA A 84 26.33 17.72 -9.49
CA ALA A 84 27.41 17.13 -10.27
C ALA A 84 28.04 18.13 -11.25
N ALA A 85 27.26 19.10 -11.74
CA ALA A 85 27.77 20.23 -12.51
C ALA A 85 28.66 21.15 -11.67
N LEU A 86 28.28 21.40 -10.41
CA LEU A 86 29.08 22.22 -9.50
C LEU A 86 30.48 21.63 -9.26
N LEU A 87 30.59 20.30 -9.18
CA LEU A 87 31.88 19.61 -9.07
C LEU A 87 32.76 19.88 -10.30
N ASP A 88 32.22 19.69 -11.50
CA ASP A 88 32.93 19.98 -12.76
C ASP A 88 33.39 21.44 -12.83
N CYS A 89 32.52 22.38 -12.46
CA CYS A 89 32.84 23.81 -12.40
C CYS A 89 33.93 24.14 -11.38
N SER A 90 33.90 23.50 -10.21
CA SER A 90 34.91 23.70 -9.17
C SER A 90 36.28 23.18 -9.60
N TYR A 91 36.29 22.05 -10.32
CA TYR A 91 37.51 21.48 -10.88
C TYR A 91 38.08 22.35 -11.99
N ALA A 92 37.25 22.82 -12.94
CA ALA A 92 37.66 23.77 -13.97
C ALA A 92 38.23 25.07 -13.37
N LYS A 93 37.61 25.59 -12.31
CA LYS A 93 38.10 26.78 -11.60
C LYS A 93 39.44 26.53 -10.92
N ALA A 94 39.67 25.35 -10.35
CA ALA A 94 40.95 24.99 -9.74
C ALA A 94 42.07 24.89 -10.78
N ILE A 95 41.80 24.30 -11.95
CA ILE A 95 42.75 24.23 -13.07
C ILE A 95 43.13 25.64 -13.55
N LEU A 96 42.13 26.51 -13.77
CA LEU A 96 42.38 27.88 -14.20
C LEU A 96 43.25 28.65 -13.20
N ARG A 97 43.00 28.49 -11.90
CA ARG A 97 43.81 29.12 -10.85
C ARG A 97 45.26 28.62 -10.85
N ASN A 98 45.48 27.34 -11.12
CA ASN A 98 46.83 26.78 -11.17
C ASN A 98 47.59 27.24 -12.42
N ASN A 99 46.91 27.35 -13.56
CA ASN A 99 47.52 27.77 -14.81
C ASN A 99 47.78 29.28 -14.85
N ASN A 100 46.86 30.08 -14.34
CA ASN A 100 46.98 31.54 -14.25
C ASN A 100 46.33 32.02 -12.93
N PRO A 101 47.11 32.31 -11.88
CA PRO A 101 46.56 32.74 -10.58
C PRO A 101 45.77 34.06 -10.67
N ASP A 102 46.18 34.96 -11.57
CA ASP A 102 45.46 36.21 -11.89
C ASP A 102 44.48 36.05 -13.08
N GLY A 103 44.50 34.89 -13.73
CA GLY A 103 43.73 34.59 -14.93
C GLY A 103 42.26 34.36 -14.62
N PHE A 104 41.45 35.34 -14.98
CA PHE A 104 40.04 35.34 -14.67
C PHE A 104 39.17 34.91 -15.86
N ASP A 105 38.52 33.73 -15.77
CA ASP A 105 37.47 33.36 -16.73
C ASP A 105 36.06 33.65 -16.20
N HIS A 106 35.47 34.70 -16.77
CA HIS A 106 34.07 35.04 -16.57
C HIS A 106 33.09 33.90 -16.87
N LYS A 107 33.36 33.03 -17.86
CA LYS A 107 32.43 31.97 -18.27
C LYS A 107 32.32 30.88 -17.21
N VAL A 108 33.45 30.44 -16.66
CA VAL A 108 33.46 29.43 -15.58
C VAL A 108 32.83 30.00 -14.31
N ASN A 109 33.12 31.24 -13.94
CA ASN A 109 32.55 31.85 -12.73
C ASN A 109 31.03 32.09 -12.81
N LEU A 110 30.51 32.42 -14.00
CA LEU A 110 29.06 32.45 -14.24
C LEU A 110 28.45 31.05 -14.12
N GLU A 111 29.07 30.05 -14.72
CA GLU A 111 28.60 28.66 -14.65
C GLU A 111 28.59 28.11 -13.22
N VAL A 112 29.59 28.47 -12.40
CA VAL A 112 29.60 28.17 -10.95
C VAL A 112 28.39 28.79 -10.26
N SER A 113 28.13 30.07 -10.50
CA SER A 113 27.03 30.81 -9.85
C SER A 113 25.68 30.22 -10.22
N ASP A 114 25.51 29.91 -11.50
CA ASP A 114 24.29 29.29 -12.00
C ASP A 114 24.14 27.83 -11.51
N SER A 115 25.24 27.08 -11.38
CA SER A 115 25.24 25.74 -10.78
C SER A 115 24.84 25.77 -9.30
N LEU A 116 25.30 26.76 -8.54
CA LEU A 116 24.93 26.98 -7.14
C LEU A 116 23.44 27.30 -7.01
N TYR A 117 22.93 28.16 -7.89
CA TYR A 117 21.51 28.52 -7.95
C TYR A 117 20.63 27.30 -8.23
N GLU A 118 20.94 26.53 -9.28
CA GLU A 118 20.22 25.29 -9.61
C GLU A 118 20.39 24.18 -8.55
N SER A 119 21.47 24.20 -7.78
CA SER A 119 21.68 23.29 -6.64
C SER A 119 20.91 23.71 -5.38
N ASN A 120 20.02 24.72 -5.46
CA ASN A 120 19.24 25.28 -4.36
C ASN A 120 20.09 25.96 -3.26
N LYS A 121 21.33 26.35 -3.56
CA LYS A 121 22.23 27.03 -2.62
C LYS A 121 22.22 28.54 -2.89
N LEU A 122 21.06 29.17 -2.70
CA LEU A 122 20.81 30.58 -3.08
C LEU A 122 21.79 31.57 -2.43
N GLU A 123 22.09 31.41 -1.13
CA GLU A 123 23.03 32.28 -0.41
C GLU A 123 24.45 32.23 -1.00
N ASN A 124 24.90 31.03 -1.36
CA ASN A 124 26.23 30.85 -1.95
C ASN A 124 26.28 31.40 -3.37
N ALA A 125 25.19 31.26 -4.14
CA ALA A 125 25.05 31.85 -5.46
C ALA A 125 25.04 33.39 -5.39
N LEU A 126 24.35 33.96 -4.40
CA LEU A 126 24.34 35.41 -4.16
C LEU A 126 25.76 35.91 -3.84
N ARG A 127 26.48 35.22 -2.96
CA ARG A 127 27.88 35.54 -2.63
C ARG A 127 28.78 35.48 -3.86
N SER A 128 28.66 34.43 -4.69
CA SER A 128 29.49 34.28 -5.89
C SER A 128 29.20 35.36 -6.93
N LEU A 129 27.95 35.77 -7.11
CA LEU A 129 27.58 36.84 -8.04
C LEU A 129 28.07 38.21 -7.57
N HIS A 130 27.97 38.55 -6.28
CA HIS A 130 28.55 39.79 -5.76
C HIS A 130 30.08 39.82 -5.89
N HIS A 131 30.75 38.68 -5.73
CA HIS A 131 32.18 38.57 -6.00
C HIS A 131 32.47 38.81 -7.49
N ASN A 132 31.70 38.19 -8.39
CA ASN A 132 31.85 38.40 -9.83
C ASN A 132 31.59 39.84 -10.26
N MET A 133 30.66 40.55 -9.61
CA MET A 133 30.37 41.97 -9.85
C MET A 133 31.61 42.86 -9.68
N ARG A 134 32.48 42.54 -8.72
CA ARG A 134 33.71 43.30 -8.46
C ARG A 134 34.82 43.01 -9.48
N LEU A 135 34.77 41.85 -10.12
CA LEU A 135 35.82 41.36 -11.03
C LEU A 135 35.50 41.60 -12.51
N PHE A 136 34.22 41.74 -12.87
CA PHE A 136 33.78 41.87 -14.26
C PHE A 136 33.91 43.30 -14.77
N SER A 137 34.43 43.48 -15.99
CA SER A 137 34.39 44.75 -16.72
C SER A 137 32.95 45.12 -17.11
N TYR A 138 32.68 46.42 -17.31
CA TYR A 138 31.33 47.00 -17.48
C TYR A 138 30.38 46.25 -18.44
N SER A 139 30.87 45.77 -19.59
CA SER A 139 30.04 45.01 -20.56
C SER A 139 29.56 43.65 -20.04
N LYS A 140 30.36 42.97 -19.20
CA LYS A 140 30.07 41.63 -18.67
C LYS A 140 29.23 41.67 -17.39
N VAL A 141 29.04 42.85 -16.80
CA VAL A 141 28.30 43.07 -15.55
C VAL A 141 26.80 42.87 -15.72
N GLN A 142 26.22 43.25 -16.87
CA GLN A 142 24.77 43.16 -17.11
C GLN A 142 24.21 41.73 -16.88
N PRO A 143 24.80 40.65 -17.43
CA PRO A 143 24.40 39.28 -17.11
C PRO A 143 24.43 38.89 -15.62
N VAL A 144 25.35 39.48 -14.84
CA VAL A 144 25.45 39.25 -13.39
C VAL A 144 24.35 39.99 -12.66
N GLN A 145 24.11 41.25 -13.03
CA GLN A 145 23.06 42.08 -12.44
C GLN A 145 21.68 41.44 -12.63
N ASN A 146 21.37 40.95 -13.83
CA ASN A 146 20.11 40.24 -14.11
C ASN A 146 19.93 38.96 -13.27
N ARG A 147 21.02 38.27 -12.92
CA ARG A 147 20.95 37.09 -12.04
C ARG A 147 20.79 37.50 -10.58
N LEU A 148 21.47 38.56 -10.17
CA LEU A 148 21.35 39.12 -8.82
C LEU A 148 19.90 39.53 -8.55
N THR A 149 19.25 40.27 -9.45
CA THR A 149 17.85 40.68 -9.30
C THR A 149 16.95 39.47 -9.07
N VAL A 150 17.04 38.45 -9.93
CA VAL A 150 16.25 37.21 -9.80
C VAL A 150 16.50 36.50 -8.47
N ILE A 151 17.77 36.37 -8.02
CA ILE A 151 18.06 35.70 -6.75
C ILE A 151 17.55 36.52 -5.57
N THR A 152 17.72 37.84 -5.59
CA THR A 152 17.21 38.71 -4.54
C THR A 152 15.69 38.68 -4.46
N GLU A 153 14.99 38.65 -5.59
CA GLU A 153 13.53 38.50 -5.64
C GLU A 153 13.08 37.17 -5.04
N ASN A 154 13.72 36.05 -5.41
CA ASN A 154 13.39 34.74 -4.83
C ASN A 154 13.61 34.70 -3.31
N ILE A 155 14.69 35.32 -2.82
CA ILE A 155 14.97 35.40 -1.37
C ILE A 155 13.92 36.27 -0.68
N ASN A 156 13.57 37.42 -1.27
CA ASN A 156 12.53 38.30 -0.75
C ASN A 156 11.15 37.61 -0.74
N ASP A 157 10.80 36.85 -1.78
CA ASP A 157 9.58 36.05 -1.82
C ASP A 157 9.56 34.99 -0.71
N ALA A 158 10.72 34.37 -0.42
CA ALA A 158 10.86 33.35 0.60
C ALA A 158 10.88 33.88 2.05
N LEU A 159 11.45 35.07 2.27
CA LEU A 159 11.81 35.61 3.59
C LEU A 159 11.30 37.05 3.85
N SER A 160 10.37 37.57 3.05
CA SER A 160 9.75 38.88 3.32
C SER A 160 9.03 38.93 4.67
N ASP A 161 8.86 40.15 5.19
CA ASP A 161 8.14 40.40 6.46
C ASP A 161 6.74 39.79 6.48
N ALA A 162 6.04 39.79 5.34
CA ALA A 162 4.72 39.18 5.20
C ALA A 162 4.74 37.63 5.30
N THR A 163 5.82 37.00 4.85
CA THR A 163 5.97 35.53 4.83
C THR A 163 6.67 34.99 6.07
N SER A 164 7.39 35.85 6.81
CA SER A 164 8.11 35.53 8.04
C SER A 164 7.27 34.78 9.08
N PRO A 165 6.01 35.18 9.42
CA PRO A 165 5.20 34.42 10.38
C PRO A 165 4.87 32.99 9.92
N ALA A 166 4.71 32.79 8.61
CA ALA A 166 4.46 31.46 8.05
C ALA A 166 5.72 30.58 8.09
N ALA A 167 6.89 31.17 7.82
CA ALA A 167 8.19 30.50 7.94
C ALA A 167 8.48 30.08 9.39
N HIS A 168 8.29 30.98 10.37
CA HIS A 168 8.46 30.67 11.79
C HIS A 168 7.56 29.53 12.26
N ARG A 169 6.27 29.52 11.86
CA ARG A 169 5.35 28.41 12.14
C ARG A 169 5.81 27.09 11.54
N LEU A 170 6.44 27.10 10.37
CA LEU A 170 6.99 25.91 9.75
C LEU A 170 8.22 25.40 10.51
N ILE A 171 9.15 26.30 10.85
CA ILE A 171 10.36 25.98 11.62
C ILE A 171 9.99 25.35 12.96
N ASN A 172 9.08 25.96 13.72
CA ASN A 172 8.64 25.43 15.01
C ASN A 172 8.03 24.01 14.87
N LYS A 173 7.21 23.78 13.83
CA LYS A 173 6.69 22.43 13.53
C LYS A 173 7.80 21.42 13.24
N MET A 174 8.81 21.81 12.46
CA MET A 174 9.93 20.92 12.15
C MET A 174 10.78 20.61 13.39
N MET A 175 10.98 21.59 14.28
CA MET A 175 11.70 21.41 15.55
C MET A 175 10.96 20.42 16.45
N HIS A 176 9.65 20.61 16.66
CA HIS A 176 8.84 19.66 17.43
C HIS A 176 8.81 18.24 16.84
N MET A 177 8.78 18.10 15.51
CA MET A 177 8.86 16.77 14.87
C MET A 177 10.24 16.11 15.09
N LYS A 178 11.32 16.89 15.05
CA LYS A 178 12.67 16.38 15.35
C LYS A 178 12.81 15.98 16.83
N GLU A 179 12.21 16.72 17.74
CA GLU A 179 12.18 16.43 19.17
C GLU A 179 11.38 15.15 19.47
N GLY A 180 10.21 14.97 18.84
CA GLY A 180 9.41 13.74 18.96
C GLY A 180 10.14 12.49 18.44
N ASN A 181 10.93 12.63 17.38
CA ASN A 181 11.74 11.54 16.82
C ASN A 181 13.05 11.28 17.58
N ARG A 182 13.47 12.16 18.51
CA ARG A 182 14.65 11.90 19.36
C ARG A 182 14.35 10.92 20.50
N ILE A 183 13.09 10.66 20.80
CA ILE A 183 12.66 9.75 21.89
C ILE A 183 12.85 8.27 21.51
N THR A 184 13.15 7.93 20.25
CA THR A 184 13.49 6.56 19.82
C THR A 184 15.00 6.40 19.63
N LYS A 185 15.79 6.55 20.70
CA LYS A 185 17.20 6.14 20.69
C LYS A 185 17.42 4.83 21.47
N SER A 186 17.80 3.82 20.67
CA SER A 186 18.53 2.59 21.00
C SER A 186 17.94 1.67 22.07
N SER A 187 17.11 0.71 21.64
CA SER A 187 17.08 -0.58 22.32
C SER A 187 18.42 -1.28 22.07
N LYS A 188 19.10 -1.69 23.14
CA LYS A 188 20.37 -2.42 23.05
C LYS A 188 20.13 -3.77 22.34
N PRO A 189 21.03 -4.23 21.45
CA PRO A 189 20.93 -5.58 20.94
C PRO A 189 21.37 -6.55 22.04
N ALA A 190 20.42 -7.28 22.61
CA ALA A 190 20.70 -8.57 23.23
C ALA A 190 20.57 -9.64 22.14
N CYS A 191 21.51 -10.60 22.13
CA CYS A 191 21.55 -11.81 21.29
C CYS A 191 20.16 -12.48 21.15
N ASP A 192 19.81 -13.21 20.08
CA ASP A 192 20.45 -14.46 19.66
C ASP A 192 19.88 -15.00 18.33
N VAL A 193 20.65 -15.87 17.67
CA VAL A 193 20.37 -16.84 16.57
C VAL A 193 19.10 -16.65 15.70
N LEU A 194 19.30 -16.28 14.43
CA LEU A 194 18.37 -16.45 13.29
C LEU A 194 16.98 -15.80 13.38
N SER A 195 16.77 -14.73 14.14
CA SER A 195 15.66 -13.84 13.85
C SER A 195 16.03 -12.98 12.63
N ILE A 196 15.48 -13.29 11.45
CA ILE A 196 15.34 -12.27 10.40
C ILE A 196 14.69 -11.09 11.12
N LEU A 197 15.39 -9.97 11.25
CA LEU A 197 14.82 -8.75 11.83
C LEU A 197 13.61 -8.42 10.96
N GLU A 198 12.41 -8.82 11.41
CA GLU A 198 11.17 -8.42 10.77
C GLU A 198 11.18 -6.90 10.81
N THR A 199 11.50 -6.31 9.67
CA THR A 199 11.51 -4.86 9.54
C THR A 199 10.07 -4.46 9.84
N GLU A 200 9.84 -3.81 10.98
CA GLU A 200 8.51 -3.40 11.40
C GLU A 200 7.90 -2.59 10.25
N GLN A 201 6.97 -3.20 9.52
CA GLN A 201 6.33 -2.51 8.41
C GLN A 201 5.52 -1.36 9.03
N GLU A 202 5.94 -0.12 8.79
CA GLU A 202 5.20 1.04 9.28
C GLU A 202 3.83 1.12 8.60
N PHE A 203 2.77 0.72 9.32
CA PHE A 203 1.40 0.81 8.81
C PHE A 203 0.90 2.25 8.95
N LEU A 204 0.80 2.94 7.81
CA LEU A 204 0.23 4.28 7.76
C LEU A 204 -1.30 4.25 7.93
N VAL A 205 -1.82 5.15 8.76
CA VAL A 205 -3.26 5.35 8.96
C VAL A 205 -3.93 5.70 7.62
N PRO A 206 -5.15 5.20 7.31
CA PRO A 206 -5.85 5.51 6.05
C PRO A 206 -6.00 7.01 5.76
N LEU A 207 -6.23 7.80 6.81
CA LEU A 207 -6.29 9.26 6.77
C LEU A 207 -4.95 9.87 6.35
N GLU A 208 -3.85 9.38 6.91
CA GLU A 208 -2.51 9.88 6.60
C GLU A 208 -2.10 9.51 5.17
N ARG A 209 -2.39 8.29 4.73
CA ARG A 209 -2.17 7.87 3.33
C ARG A 209 -2.92 8.80 2.36
N SER A 210 -4.17 9.13 2.68
CA SER A 210 -4.98 10.07 1.88
C SER A 210 -4.43 11.51 1.94
N ARG A 211 -3.94 11.96 3.09
CA ARG A 211 -3.28 13.27 3.24
C ARG A 211 -2.00 13.34 2.42
N ARG A 212 -1.12 12.34 2.50
CA ARG A 212 0.12 12.26 1.71
C ARG A 212 -0.17 12.26 0.21
N LYS A 213 -1.18 11.50 -0.25
CA LYS A 213 -1.65 11.53 -1.65
C LYS A 213 -2.15 12.90 -2.09
N ARG A 214 -2.98 13.55 -1.26
CA ARG A 214 -3.48 14.91 -1.54
C ARG A 214 -2.35 15.94 -1.57
N GLN A 215 -1.42 15.87 -0.62
CA GLN A 215 -0.28 16.77 -0.54
C GLN A 215 0.65 16.58 -1.74
N PHE A 216 0.92 15.33 -2.14
CA PHE A 216 1.65 15.01 -3.35
C PHE A 216 1.00 15.62 -4.59
N LYS A 217 -0.33 15.48 -4.73
CA LYS A 217 -1.08 16.11 -5.82
C LYS A 217 -0.95 17.63 -5.78
N ILE A 218 -1.31 18.28 -4.67
CA ILE A 218 -1.28 19.75 -4.54
C ILE A 218 0.13 20.29 -4.79
N TYR A 219 1.15 19.62 -4.28
CA TYR A 219 2.54 20.00 -4.46
C TYR A 219 2.91 19.98 -5.95
N ASN A 220 2.70 18.86 -6.65
CA ASN A 220 3.09 18.75 -8.04
C ASN A 220 2.21 19.61 -8.97
N GLU A 221 0.89 19.64 -8.74
CA GLU A 221 -0.06 20.48 -9.50
C GLU A 221 0.30 21.97 -9.39
N ARG A 222 0.82 22.41 -8.23
CA ARG A 222 1.18 23.82 -8.04
C ARG A 222 2.46 24.23 -8.76
N TYR A 223 3.39 23.31 -8.99
CA TYR A 223 4.70 23.62 -9.58
C TYR A 223 4.83 23.18 -11.04
N LEU A 224 4.08 22.16 -11.46
CA LEU A 224 4.16 21.57 -12.79
C LEU A 224 2.85 21.73 -13.57
N ASP A 225 1.85 22.41 -13.01
CA ASP A 225 0.52 22.57 -13.58
C ASP A 225 -0.03 21.24 -14.11
N LYS A 226 -0.23 21.07 -15.42
CA LYS A 226 -0.79 19.86 -16.05
C LYS A 226 0.18 18.67 -16.05
N PHE A 227 1.49 18.91 -16.06
CA PHE A 227 2.54 17.88 -16.12
C PHE A 227 2.68 17.07 -14.82
N TRP A 228 1.93 17.42 -13.77
CA TRP A 228 1.90 16.62 -12.54
C TRP A 228 1.39 15.19 -12.77
N GLN A 229 0.54 15.00 -13.79
CA GLN A 229 0.00 13.68 -14.16
C GLN A 229 1.14 12.76 -14.58
N ASP A 230 2.12 13.28 -15.32
CA ASP A 230 3.30 12.53 -15.76
C ASP A 230 4.17 12.12 -14.56
N VAL A 231 4.30 12.96 -13.55
CA VAL A 231 5.00 12.60 -12.30
C VAL A 231 4.25 11.51 -11.52
N GLY A 232 2.92 11.55 -11.56
CA GLY A 232 2.07 10.49 -11.02
C GLY A 232 2.29 9.17 -11.77
N PHE A 233 2.26 9.23 -13.10
CA PHE A 233 2.52 8.10 -13.98
C PHE A 233 3.91 7.50 -13.77
N LEU A 234 4.97 8.31 -13.73
CA LEU A 234 6.34 7.86 -13.44
C LEU A 234 6.44 7.19 -12.06
N LYS A 235 5.68 7.67 -11.08
CA LYS A 235 5.64 7.02 -9.76
C LYS A 235 4.99 5.64 -9.83
N GLU A 236 3.88 5.50 -10.54
CA GLU A 236 3.20 4.22 -10.74
C GLU A 236 4.06 3.25 -11.56
N LEU A 237 4.76 3.76 -12.58
CA LEU A 237 5.67 2.99 -13.43
C LEU A 237 6.75 2.25 -12.64
N ARG A 238 7.26 2.86 -11.56
CA ARG A 238 8.26 2.26 -10.66
C ARG A 238 7.74 1.08 -9.84
N GLU A 239 6.43 1.03 -9.60
CA GLU A 239 5.76 0.03 -8.78
C GLU A 239 5.03 -1.03 -9.63
N ASN A 240 4.98 -0.86 -10.96
CA ASN A 240 4.19 -1.71 -11.84
C ASN A 240 4.81 -3.11 -12.04
N PRO A 241 4.15 -4.19 -11.57
CA PRO A 241 4.68 -5.55 -11.69
C PRO A 241 4.70 -6.05 -13.14
N ASN A 242 3.90 -5.46 -14.02
CA ASN A 242 3.87 -5.81 -15.43
C ASN A 242 5.11 -5.30 -16.20
N LEU A 243 5.76 -4.24 -15.72
CA LEU A 243 6.99 -3.70 -16.32
C LEU A 243 8.23 -4.39 -15.74
N LEU A 244 8.21 -4.66 -14.43
CA LEU A 244 9.31 -5.25 -13.69
C LEU A 244 9.10 -6.77 -13.58
N ILE A 245 9.21 -7.46 -14.72
CA ILE A 245 9.11 -8.92 -14.74
C ILE A 245 10.44 -9.52 -14.26
N ASP A 246 10.40 -10.25 -13.14
CA ASP A 246 11.60 -10.84 -12.51
C ASP A 246 12.34 -11.85 -13.39
N GLN A 247 11.69 -12.37 -14.44
CA GLN A 247 12.26 -13.35 -15.36
C GLN A 247 13.34 -12.78 -16.27
N PHE A 248 13.35 -11.46 -16.51
CA PHE A 248 14.35 -10.79 -17.34
C PHE A 248 15.19 -9.83 -16.49
N SER A 249 16.19 -10.36 -15.79
CA SER A 249 16.98 -9.61 -14.80
C SER A 249 17.67 -8.37 -15.38
N GLU A 250 18.33 -8.48 -16.53
CA GLU A 250 19.12 -7.38 -17.13
C GLU A 250 18.24 -6.27 -17.70
N SER A 251 17.22 -6.61 -18.49
CA SER A 251 16.33 -5.60 -19.08
C SER A 251 15.43 -4.97 -18.03
N SER A 252 14.93 -5.73 -17.05
CA SER A 252 14.16 -5.21 -15.91
C SER A 252 15.01 -4.26 -15.05
N ALA A 253 16.27 -4.60 -14.77
CA ALA A 253 17.18 -3.72 -14.05
C ALA A 253 17.42 -2.39 -14.78
N ASN A 254 17.65 -2.44 -16.10
CA ASN A 254 17.83 -1.24 -16.92
C ASN A 254 16.58 -0.37 -16.96
N LEU A 255 15.40 -0.97 -17.20
CA LEU A 255 14.13 -0.25 -17.20
C LEU A 255 13.82 0.37 -15.84
N LYS A 256 14.11 -0.35 -14.74
CA LYS A 256 13.97 0.16 -13.39
C LYS A 256 14.89 1.35 -13.13
N SER A 257 16.15 1.27 -13.58
CA SER A 257 17.10 2.38 -13.49
C SER A 257 16.61 3.61 -14.26
N MET A 258 16.11 3.42 -15.49
CA MET A 258 15.57 4.51 -16.31
C MET A 258 14.31 5.15 -15.69
N ALA A 259 13.39 4.34 -15.17
CA ALA A 259 12.19 4.83 -14.48
C ALA A 259 12.53 5.59 -13.19
N GLU A 260 13.52 5.10 -12.43
CA GLU A 260 14.00 5.76 -11.22
C GLU A 260 14.68 7.09 -11.55
N ASP A 261 15.53 7.13 -12.56
CA ASP A 261 16.26 8.33 -12.96
C ASP A 261 15.34 9.41 -13.51
N SER A 262 14.40 9.04 -14.39
CA SER A 262 13.38 9.99 -14.90
C SER A 262 12.52 10.57 -13.78
N TYR A 263 12.08 9.72 -12.83
CA TYR A 263 11.33 10.19 -11.66
C TYR A 263 12.15 11.10 -10.75
N LYS A 264 13.43 10.76 -10.53
CA LYS A 264 14.37 11.60 -9.76
C LYS A 264 14.55 12.96 -10.41
N ILE A 265 14.75 13.00 -11.74
CA ILE A 265 14.92 14.25 -12.50
C ILE A 265 13.69 15.13 -12.35
N ALA A 266 12.50 14.59 -12.60
CA ALA A 266 11.24 15.34 -12.43
C ALA A 266 11.12 15.90 -11.01
N ARG A 267 11.41 15.08 -9.99
CA ARG A 267 11.37 15.49 -8.58
C ARG A 267 12.43 16.54 -8.23
N THR A 268 13.63 16.49 -8.84
CA THR A 268 14.66 17.51 -8.64
C THR A 268 14.22 18.86 -9.20
N PHE A 269 13.64 18.89 -10.40
CA PHE A 269 13.10 20.13 -10.97
C PHE A 269 11.94 20.69 -10.14
N THR A 270 11.02 19.84 -9.68
CA THR A 270 9.94 20.33 -8.79
C THR A 270 10.50 20.90 -7.49
N LYS A 271 11.55 20.29 -6.93
CA LYS A 271 12.24 20.83 -5.75
C LYS A 271 12.93 22.16 -6.04
N MET A 272 13.56 22.33 -7.21
CA MET A 272 14.16 23.60 -7.62
C MET A 272 13.13 24.71 -7.75
N LEU A 273 11.94 24.42 -8.26
CA LEU A 273 10.84 25.39 -8.29
C LEU A 273 10.32 25.70 -6.88
N HIS A 274 10.23 24.68 -6.02
CA HIS A 274 9.78 24.83 -4.65
C HIS A 274 10.72 25.68 -3.78
N THR A 275 12.04 25.57 -3.97
CA THR A 275 13.03 26.34 -3.21
C THR A 275 13.04 27.80 -3.60
N ARG A 276 12.76 28.12 -4.87
CA ARG A 276 12.61 29.49 -5.37
C ARG A 276 11.34 30.16 -4.82
N CYS A 277 10.21 29.46 -4.87
CA CYS A 277 8.94 29.95 -4.35
C CYS A 277 8.29 28.92 -3.43
N PRO A 278 8.59 28.94 -2.12
CA PRO A 278 8.01 27.99 -1.16
C PRO A 278 6.48 28.07 -1.06
N MET A 279 5.85 26.94 -0.75
CA MET A 279 4.38 26.83 -0.67
C MET A 279 3.75 27.76 0.37
N TYR A 280 4.48 28.10 1.43
CA TYR A 280 3.95 28.99 2.47
C TYR A 280 3.87 30.45 1.99
N CYS A 281 4.81 30.90 1.15
CA CYS A 281 4.85 32.26 0.62
C CYS A 281 3.55 32.57 -0.13
N ARG A 282 3.11 31.62 -0.96
CA ARG A 282 1.89 31.78 -1.77
C ARG A 282 0.58 31.56 -1.01
N ASN A 283 0.66 31.09 0.23
CA ASN A 283 -0.48 30.97 1.14
C ASN A 283 -0.49 32.07 2.21
N ALA A 284 0.54 32.92 2.28
CA ALA A 284 0.57 34.10 3.12
C ALA A 284 -0.54 35.06 2.65
N GLY A 285 -1.37 35.51 3.58
CA GLY A 285 -2.51 36.40 3.27
C GLY A 285 -3.86 35.71 3.01
N LYS A 286 -3.99 34.38 3.19
CA LYS A 286 -5.33 33.75 3.13
C LYS A 286 -6.17 34.08 4.37
N ASN A 287 -7.21 34.87 4.18
CA ASN A 287 -8.20 35.25 5.19
C ASN A 287 -8.75 34.03 5.95
N GLU A 288 -8.69 34.08 7.28
CA GLU A 288 -9.20 33.02 8.16
C GLU A 288 -10.70 32.78 7.95
N LEU A 289 -11.45 33.83 7.60
CA LEU A 289 -12.87 33.77 7.28
C LEU A 289 -13.16 32.79 6.13
N TYR A 290 -12.42 32.87 5.03
CA TYR A 290 -12.58 31.97 3.89
C TYR A 290 -12.29 30.51 4.25
N GLN A 291 -11.35 30.28 5.17
CA GLN A 291 -11.04 28.93 5.64
C GLN A 291 -12.19 28.35 6.48
N GLN A 292 -12.85 29.18 7.29
CA GLN A 292 -14.01 28.80 8.07
C GLN A 292 -15.23 28.55 7.17
N GLU A 293 -15.53 29.44 6.23
CA GLU A 293 -16.61 29.25 5.25
C GLU A 293 -16.42 27.96 4.44
N ASN A 294 -15.19 27.70 3.98
CA ASN A 294 -14.87 26.47 3.25
C ASN A 294 -15.04 25.23 4.16
N LEU A 295 -14.68 25.31 5.43
CA LEU A 295 -14.94 24.25 6.41
C LEU A 295 -16.45 23.96 6.51
N PHE A 296 -17.28 24.99 6.71
CA PHE A 296 -18.73 24.84 6.83
C PHE A 296 -19.36 24.28 5.56
N ARG A 297 -18.90 24.74 4.39
CA ARG A 297 -19.32 24.20 3.09
C ARG A 297 -19.01 22.70 2.99
N ILE A 298 -17.81 22.29 3.41
CA ILE A 298 -17.40 20.88 3.41
C ILE A 298 -18.26 20.07 4.39
N GLN A 299 -18.49 20.58 5.60
CA GLN A 299 -19.34 19.92 6.61
C GLN A 299 -20.76 19.70 6.07
N TYR A 300 -21.36 20.73 5.48
CA TYR A 300 -22.69 20.65 4.88
C TYR A 300 -22.76 19.60 3.76
N GLN A 301 -21.77 19.59 2.86
CA GLN A 301 -21.70 18.58 1.80
C GLN A 301 -21.55 17.17 2.37
N THR A 302 -20.75 16.99 3.42
CA THR A 302 -20.62 15.67 4.07
C THR A 302 -21.92 15.22 4.72
N ARG A 303 -22.66 16.11 5.38
CA ARG A 303 -23.98 15.82 5.95
C ARG A 303 -24.97 15.38 4.87
N ARG A 304 -25.03 16.08 3.72
CA ARG A 304 -25.88 15.66 2.58
C ARG A 304 -25.50 14.29 2.04
N ASN A 305 -24.19 14.01 1.93
CA ASN A 305 -23.71 12.71 1.48
C ASN A 305 -24.06 11.60 2.47
N MET A 306 -24.01 11.84 3.79
CA MET A 306 -24.43 10.87 4.81
C MET A 306 -25.90 10.49 4.64
N PHE A 307 -26.79 11.47 4.49
CA PHE A 307 -28.21 11.17 4.23
C PHE A 307 -28.43 10.44 2.91
N LYS A 308 -27.68 10.78 1.86
CA LYS A 308 -27.72 10.06 0.59
C LYS A 308 -27.32 8.59 0.79
N ILE A 309 -26.26 8.31 1.55
CA ILE A 309 -25.80 6.96 1.87
C ILE A 309 -26.89 6.18 2.64
N LEU A 310 -27.47 6.77 3.68
CA LEU A 310 -28.54 6.12 4.45
C LEU A 310 -29.76 5.80 3.58
N ARG A 311 -30.16 6.72 2.69
CA ARG A 311 -31.23 6.45 1.71
C ARG A 311 -30.88 5.30 0.78
N THR A 312 -29.65 5.23 0.27
CA THR A 312 -29.21 4.11 -0.58
C THR A 312 -29.20 2.78 0.16
N ILE A 313 -28.79 2.75 1.43
CA ILE A 313 -28.83 1.55 2.28
C ILE A 313 -30.28 1.07 2.44
N ARG A 314 -31.19 1.98 2.80
CA ARG A 314 -32.62 1.66 2.95
C ARG A 314 -33.23 1.12 1.66
N ASN A 315 -32.86 1.68 0.50
CA ASN A 315 -33.31 1.19 -0.81
C ASN A 315 -32.77 -0.20 -1.13
N LEU A 316 -31.51 -0.49 -0.80
CA LEU A 316 -30.91 -1.82 -1.01
C LEU A 316 -31.55 -2.89 -0.10
N ILE A 317 -31.89 -2.52 1.13
CA ILE A 317 -32.63 -3.39 2.08
C ILE A 317 -34.02 -3.72 1.52
N ARG A 318 -34.77 -2.71 1.05
CA ARG A 318 -36.08 -2.91 0.40
C ARG A 318 -36.00 -3.79 -0.85
N SER A 319 -34.90 -3.69 -1.60
CA SER A 319 -34.66 -4.49 -2.80
C SER A 319 -34.17 -5.92 -2.50
N ASN A 320 -33.93 -6.27 -1.24
CA ASN A 320 -33.39 -7.56 -0.78
C ASN A 320 -32.06 -8.00 -1.46
N LYS A 321 -31.19 -7.04 -1.84
CA LYS A 321 -29.90 -7.31 -2.51
C LYS A 321 -28.74 -7.30 -1.51
N MET A 322 -28.62 -8.32 -0.67
CA MET A 322 -27.64 -8.37 0.44
C MET A 322 -26.17 -8.27 -0.01
N ASN A 323 -25.79 -8.99 -1.07
CA ASN A 323 -24.41 -9.00 -1.55
C ASN A 323 -23.96 -7.60 -2.01
N LYS A 324 -24.87 -6.84 -2.63
CA LYS A 324 -24.59 -5.45 -3.04
C LYS A 324 -24.55 -4.52 -1.83
N LEU A 325 -25.44 -4.73 -0.85
CA LEU A 325 -25.46 -3.98 0.40
C LEU A 325 -24.16 -4.15 1.20
N THR A 326 -23.69 -5.38 1.38
CA THR A 326 -22.45 -5.67 2.12
C THR A 326 -21.24 -5.02 1.45
N LYS A 327 -21.11 -5.14 0.12
CA LYS A 327 -20.04 -4.48 -0.65
C LYS A 327 -20.11 -2.96 -0.53
N PHE A 328 -21.30 -2.38 -0.65
CA PHE A 328 -21.49 -0.93 -0.53
C PHE A 328 -21.13 -0.40 0.85
N VAL A 329 -21.55 -1.08 1.92
CA VAL A 329 -21.20 -0.70 3.30
C VAL A 329 -19.69 -0.83 3.53
N ASP A 330 -19.06 -1.91 3.04
CA ASP A 330 -17.62 -2.10 3.17
C ASP A 330 -16.81 -1.01 2.43
N GLU A 331 -17.24 -0.58 1.25
CA GLU A 331 -16.63 0.53 0.50
C GLU A 331 -16.83 1.88 1.21
N VAL A 332 -18.04 2.20 1.65
CA VAL A 332 -18.33 3.48 2.33
C VAL A 332 -17.58 3.57 3.66
N MET A 333 -17.67 2.54 4.49
CA MET A 333 -17.04 2.55 5.80
C MET A 333 -15.51 2.49 5.67
N GLY A 334 -15.00 1.66 4.75
CA GLY A 334 -13.57 1.47 4.54
C GLY A 334 -12.86 2.65 3.86
N ASN A 335 -13.48 3.31 2.87
CA ASN A 335 -12.83 4.33 2.06
C ASN A 335 -13.28 5.76 2.41
N TYR A 336 -14.57 5.97 2.67
CA TYR A 336 -15.11 7.31 2.89
C TYR A 336 -15.00 7.73 4.36
N VAL A 337 -15.53 6.93 5.29
CA VAL A 337 -15.64 7.29 6.71
C VAL A 337 -14.30 7.31 7.44
N THR A 338 -13.40 6.37 7.13
CA THR A 338 -12.04 6.30 7.70
C THR A 338 -11.22 7.57 7.42
N VAL A 339 -11.43 8.21 6.27
CA VAL A 339 -10.72 9.43 5.84
C VAL A 339 -11.32 10.70 6.43
N LYS A 340 -12.50 10.66 7.06
CA LYS A 340 -13.11 11.85 7.68
C LYS A 340 -12.72 11.98 9.15
N THR A 341 -12.33 13.20 9.53
CA THR A 341 -12.09 13.59 10.93
C THR A 341 -13.39 14.02 11.60
N ASN A 342 -13.43 14.00 12.93
CA ASN A 342 -14.60 14.47 13.70
C ASN A 342 -14.91 15.95 13.42
N ARG A 343 -13.90 16.77 13.10
CA ARG A 343 -14.10 18.17 12.70
C ARG A 343 -14.89 18.30 11.39
N ILE A 344 -14.69 17.40 10.44
CA ILE A 344 -15.41 17.44 9.15
C ILE A 344 -16.74 16.71 9.25
N MET A 345 -16.80 15.64 10.06
CA MET A 345 -17.98 14.81 10.28
C MET A 345 -18.29 14.76 11.78
N PRO A 346 -19.07 15.72 12.32
CA PRO A 346 -19.40 15.78 13.74
C PRO A 346 -20.15 14.53 14.22
N TRP A 347 -21.19 14.10 13.50
CA TRP A 347 -22.02 12.92 13.84
C TRP A 347 -21.44 11.59 13.33
N LYS A 348 -20.12 11.45 13.41
CA LYS A 348 -19.43 10.28 12.87
C LYS A 348 -19.83 9.01 13.60
N PHE A 349 -19.94 9.07 14.93
CA PHE A 349 -20.22 7.90 15.76
C PHE A 349 -21.64 7.38 15.52
N GLU A 350 -22.62 8.28 15.55
CA GLU A 350 -24.04 8.00 15.33
C GLU A 350 -24.25 7.38 13.95
N PHE A 351 -23.63 7.96 12.92
CA PHE A 351 -23.68 7.43 11.57
C PHE A 351 -23.05 6.04 11.45
N VAL A 352 -21.89 5.82 12.06
CA VAL A 352 -21.23 4.50 12.08
C VAL A 352 -22.14 3.46 12.73
N ASN A 353 -22.73 3.81 13.87
CA ASN A 353 -23.63 2.94 14.60
C ASN A 353 -24.90 2.61 13.79
N GLU A 354 -25.53 3.61 13.19
CA GLU A 354 -26.72 3.42 12.34
C GLU A 354 -26.43 2.51 11.14
N VAL A 355 -25.34 2.76 10.40
CA VAL A 355 -24.99 1.98 9.21
C VAL A 355 -24.77 0.50 9.57
N TYR A 356 -24.03 0.22 10.64
CA TYR A 356 -23.78 -1.15 11.07
C TYR A 356 -25.02 -1.83 11.65
N ASN A 357 -25.86 -1.11 12.38
CA ASN A 357 -27.12 -1.67 12.89
C ASN A 357 -28.11 -1.96 11.74
N TYR A 358 -28.22 -1.10 10.74
CA TYR A 358 -29.04 -1.38 9.55
C TYR A 358 -28.56 -2.61 8.80
N LEU A 359 -27.24 -2.78 8.64
CA LEU A 359 -26.68 -3.97 8.01
C LEU A 359 -26.95 -5.23 8.85
N GLY A 360 -26.74 -5.16 10.16
CA GLY A 360 -26.98 -6.27 11.08
C GLY A 360 -28.46 -6.70 11.08
N LEU A 361 -29.39 -5.75 11.16
CA LEU A 361 -30.84 -6.02 11.07
C LEU A 361 -31.22 -6.64 9.73
N ALA A 362 -30.66 -6.14 8.63
CA ALA A 362 -30.90 -6.71 7.31
C ALA A 362 -30.44 -8.18 7.23
N ARG A 363 -29.32 -8.54 7.88
CA ARG A 363 -28.84 -9.92 7.95
C ARG A 363 -29.67 -10.82 8.85
N ILE A 364 -30.16 -10.30 9.99
CA ILE A 364 -31.09 -11.06 10.84
C ILE A 364 -32.34 -11.44 10.04
N ASN A 365 -32.85 -10.54 9.21
CA ASN A 365 -34.01 -10.79 8.36
C ASN A 365 -33.80 -11.89 7.30
N GLU A 366 -32.56 -12.32 7.03
CA GLU A 366 -32.29 -13.46 6.13
C GLU A 366 -32.60 -14.81 6.77
N TYR A 367 -32.60 -14.91 8.11
CA TYR A 367 -32.88 -16.12 8.86
C TYR A 367 -34.39 -16.32 9.03
N LYS A 368 -35.04 -16.70 7.94
CA LYS A 368 -36.45 -17.13 7.91
C LYS A 368 -36.54 -18.62 7.65
N ILE A 369 -37.54 -19.25 8.24
CA ILE A 369 -37.79 -20.70 8.10
C ILE A 369 -38.23 -20.97 6.65
N PRO A 370 -37.53 -21.83 5.89
CA PRO A 370 -37.98 -22.26 4.57
C PRO A 370 -39.26 -23.09 4.67
N THR A 371 -40.20 -22.89 3.74
CA THR A 371 -41.48 -23.62 3.69
C THR A 371 -41.31 -25.11 3.36
N ASP A 372 -40.22 -25.48 2.68
CA ASP A 372 -39.98 -26.86 2.21
C ASP A 372 -39.07 -27.65 3.16
N MET A 373 -39.61 -28.08 4.31
CA MET A 373 -38.82 -28.72 5.39
C MET A 373 -39.07 -30.22 5.60
N LYS A 374 -39.83 -30.90 4.73
CA LYS A 374 -40.45 -32.20 5.11
C LYS A 374 -39.60 -33.48 4.91
N ILE A 375 -38.47 -33.48 4.20
CA ILE A 375 -37.80 -34.75 3.80
C ILE A 375 -36.26 -34.71 3.84
N LEU A 376 -35.65 -34.16 4.90
CA LEU A 376 -34.18 -34.22 5.07
C LEU A 376 -33.81 -34.73 6.48
N GLY A 377 -32.74 -35.54 6.54
CA GLY A 377 -32.07 -35.94 7.80
C GLY A 377 -31.55 -34.71 8.55
N GLY A 378 -31.43 -34.77 9.87
CA GLY A 378 -31.26 -33.58 10.72
C GLY A 378 -30.06 -32.70 10.35
N ARG A 379 -28.91 -33.27 9.95
CA ARG A 379 -27.74 -32.50 9.48
C ARG A 379 -28.03 -31.76 8.18
N GLN A 380 -28.66 -32.43 7.22
CA GLN A 380 -29.05 -31.80 5.95
C GLN A 380 -30.15 -30.75 6.15
N ARG A 381 -31.04 -30.96 7.13
CA ARG A 381 -32.05 -29.98 7.56
C ARG A 381 -31.40 -28.73 8.18
N LEU A 382 -30.38 -28.89 9.03
CA LEU A 382 -29.59 -27.78 9.57
C LEU A 382 -28.84 -27.03 8.46
N MET A 383 -28.24 -27.74 7.51
CA MET A 383 -27.55 -27.13 6.36
C MET A 383 -28.53 -26.30 5.52
N LYS A 384 -29.74 -26.82 5.27
CA LYS A 384 -30.81 -26.10 4.57
C LYS A 384 -31.32 -24.88 5.35
N LEU A 385 -31.49 -25.00 6.67
CA LEU A 385 -31.87 -23.89 7.56
C LEU A 385 -30.83 -22.76 7.57
N PHE A 386 -29.54 -23.10 7.59
CA PHE A 386 -28.46 -22.13 7.56
C PHE A 386 -28.12 -21.61 6.15
N LYS A 387 -28.85 -22.07 5.12
CA LYS A 387 -28.62 -21.76 3.69
C LYS A 387 -27.18 -22.08 3.24
N ILE A 388 -26.60 -23.16 3.76
CA ILE A 388 -25.29 -23.65 3.33
C ILE A 388 -25.55 -24.53 2.09
N PRO A 389 -24.81 -24.35 0.97
CA PRO A 389 -24.95 -25.21 -0.20
C PRO A 389 -24.72 -26.67 0.21
N THR A 390 -25.72 -27.53 0.02
CA THR A 390 -25.68 -28.95 0.41
C THR A 390 -24.81 -29.79 -0.53
N GLU A 391 -24.53 -29.28 -1.73
CA GLU A 391 -23.66 -29.93 -2.71
C GLU A 391 -22.22 -29.45 -2.53
N LEU A 392 -21.41 -30.27 -1.87
CA LEU A 392 -20.04 -30.46 -2.31
C LEU A 392 -20.15 -31.04 -3.73
N ASP A 393 -19.91 -30.21 -4.75
CA ASP A 393 -19.61 -30.63 -6.12
C ASP A 393 -18.36 -31.56 -6.09
N LEU A 394 -18.55 -32.80 -5.67
CA LEU A 394 -17.58 -33.89 -5.78
C LEU A 394 -17.54 -34.46 -7.22
N GLY A 395 -18.20 -33.79 -8.18
CA GLY A 395 -18.49 -34.33 -9.51
C GLY A 395 -18.06 -33.49 -10.71
N ARG A 396 -17.27 -32.42 -10.54
CA ARG A 396 -16.50 -31.85 -11.68
C ARG A 396 -15.03 -32.16 -11.50
N GLN A 397 -14.69 -33.44 -11.66
CA GLN A 397 -13.40 -33.75 -12.28
C GLN A 397 -13.41 -33.09 -13.66
N ASN A 398 -12.88 -31.88 -13.74
CA ASN A 398 -12.38 -31.38 -15.01
C ASN A 398 -11.41 -32.44 -15.49
N LYS A 399 -11.80 -33.16 -16.56
CA LYS A 399 -10.89 -33.98 -17.33
C LYS A 399 -9.72 -33.07 -17.70
N PHE A 400 -8.60 -33.22 -17.01
CA PHE A 400 -7.36 -32.61 -17.43
C PHE A 400 -6.94 -33.35 -18.69
N GLU A 401 -7.30 -32.79 -19.84
CA GLU A 401 -6.59 -33.10 -21.07
C GLU A 401 -5.13 -32.69 -20.84
N ASN A 402 -4.24 -33.68 -20.95
CA ASN A 402 -2.80 -33.52 -20.89
C ASN A 402 -2.34 -32.63 -22.04
N ILE A 403 -2.31 -31.32 -21.82
CA ILE A 403 -1.51 -30.41 -22.62
C ILE A 403 -0.37 -29.94 -21.72
N PHE A 404 0.83 -30.38 -22.08
CA PHE A 404 2.11 -29.93 -21.53
C PHE A 404 2.30 -28.43 -21.81
N LEU A 405 1.60 -27.58 -21.07
CA LEU A 405 1.92 -26.17 -20.91
C LEU A 405 2.55 -26.02 -19.52
N ARG A 406 3.79 -25.53 -19.50
CA ARG A 406 4.56 -25.21 -18.30
C ARG A 406 3.65 -24.64 -17.21
N ARG A 407 3.67 -25.26 -16.03
CA ARG A 407 3.03 -24.75 -14.79
C ARG A 407 3.56 -23.34 -14.48
N GLN A 408 2.94 -22.32 -15.05
CA GLN A 408 2.78 -21.06 -14.33
C GLN A 408 1.97 -21.41 -13.09
N PHE A 409 2.39 -20.97 -11.90
CA PHE A 409 1.64 -21.15 -10.67
C PHE A 409 0.26 -20.47 -10.82
N VAL A 410 -0.74 -21.22 -11.30
CA VAL A 410 -2.13 -20.76 -11.32
C VAL A 410 -2.60 -20.78 -9.87
N VAL A 411 -2.31 -19.71 -9.13
CA VAL A 411 -2.92 -19.47 -7.83
C VAL A 411 -4.42 -19.43 -8.06
N ASP A 412 -5.18 -20.27 -7.34
CA ASP A 412 -6.64 -20.29 -7.47
C ASP A 412 -7.19 -18.85 -7.25
N PRO A 413 -7.95 -18.28 -8.21
CA PRO A 413 -8.47 -16.93 -8.11
C PRO A 413 -9.33 -16.71 -6.86
N LYS A 414 -9.93 -17.78 -6.27
CA LYS A 414 -10.66 -17.69 -5.00
C LYS A 414 -9.71 -17.41 -3.83
N THR A 415 -8.56 -18.08 -3.80
CA THR A 415 -7.54 -17.93 -2.75
C THR A 415 -6.86 -16.56 -2.82
N GLU A 416 -6.61 -16.04 -4.02
CA GLU A 416 -6.02 -14.70 -4.18
C GLU A 416 -6.99 -13.60 -3.72
N LYS A 417 -8.28 -13.70 -4.09
CA LYS A 417 -9.33 -12.79 -3.62
C LYS A 417 -9.42 -12.80 -2.10
N PHE A 418 -9.31 -13.97 -1.47
CA PHE A 418 -9.30 -14.08 -0.03
C PHE A 418 -8.08 -13.46 0.63
N LYS A 419 -6.88 -13.68 0.09
CA LYS A 419 -5.66 -13.05 0.63
C LYS A 419 -5.79 -11.53 0.61
N LYS A 420 -6.27 -10.97 -0.50
CA LYS A 420 -6.56 -9.53 -0.63
C LYS A 420 -7.61 -9.04 0.38
N LEU A 421 -8.68 -9.82 0.57
CA LEU A 421 -9.75 -9.49 1.51
C LEU A 421 -9.28 -9.56 2.97
N SER A 422 -8.52 -10.59 3.32
CA SER A 422 -7.96 -10.79 4.67
C SER A 422 -7.00 -9.66 5.04
N ALA A 423 -6.06 -9.33 4.13
CA ALA A 423 -5.16 -8.19 4.32
C ALA A 423 -5.93 -6.87 4.51
N ARG A 424 -7.05 -6.69 3.79
CA ARG A 424 -7.91 -5.51 3.97
C ARG A 424 -8.59 -5.48 5.33
N TYR A 425 -9.11 -6.60 5.83
CA TYR A 425 -9.74 -6.66 7.15
C TYR A 425 -8.72 -6.47 8.28
N GLU A 426 -7.56 -7.12 8.22
CA GLU A 426 -6.47 -6.94 9.19
C GLU A 426 -6.01 -5.47 9.24
N TYR A 427 -5.79 -4.86 8.07
CA TYR A 427 -5.43 -3.46 7.99
C TYR A 427 -6.50 -2.55 8.63
N ARG A 428 -7.79 -2.80 8.37
CA ARG A 428 -8.88 -2.03 8.99
C ARG A 428 -8.98 -2.26 10.50
N MET A 429 -8.82 -3.50 10.98
CA MET A 429 -8.91 -3.84 12.40
C MET A 429 -7.87 -3.09 13.23
N ARG A 430 -6.65 -2.89 12.73
CA ARG A 430 -5.59 -2.14 13.41
C ARG A 430 -5.98 -0.68 13.69
N PHE A 431 -6.82 -0.06 12.87
CA PHE A 431 -7.23 1.34 13.00
C PHE A 431 -8.70 1.53 13.43
N ALA A 432 -9.43 0.44 13.69
CA ALA A 432 -10.82 0.49 14.10
C ALA A 432 -10.94 0.98 15.54
N LYS A 433 -11.47 2.19 15.72
CA LYS A 433 -11.62 2.83 17.04
C LYS A 433 -12.85 2.33 17.80
N TYR A 434 -13.90 1.95 17.07
CA TYR A 434 -15.19 1.63 17.66
C TYR A 434 -15.38 0.11 17.80
N PRO A 435 -15.79 -0.41 18.97
CA PRO A 435 -15.98 -1.85 19.14
C PRO A 435 -17.04 -2.44 18.21
N ILE A 436 -18.07 -1.67 17.83
CA ILE A 436 -19.08 -2.11 16.84
C ILE A 436 -18.48 -2.35 15.45
N GLU A 437 -17.52 -1.51 15.01
CA GLU A 437 -16.81 -1.73 13.76
C GLU A 437 -15.90 -2.96 13.85
N ARG A 438 -15.24 -3.17 15.00
CA ARG A 438 -14.41 -4.35 15.23
C ARG A 438 -15.23 -5.64 15.20
N SER A 439 -16.39 -5.67 15.85
CA SER A 439 -17.31 -6.81 15.82
C SER A 439 -17.77 -7.12 14.38
N TYR A 440 -18.20 -6.10 13.63
CA TYR A 440 -18.52 -6.27 12.21
C TYR A 440 -17.36 -6.87 11.40
N LEU A 441 -16.14 -6.33 11.57
CA LEU A 441 -14.96 -6.82 10.84
C LEU A 441 -14.62 -8.26 11.20
N TYR A 442 -14.70 -8.64 12.48
CA TYR A 442 -14.47 -10.03 12.90
C TYR A 442 -15.53 -10.96 12.32
N HIS A 443 -16.80 -10.53 12.29
CA HIS A 443 -17.89 -11.29 11.69
C HIS A 443 -17.70 -11.51 10.18
N GLU A 444 -17.40 -10.47 9.41
CA GLU A 444 -17.11 -10.63 7.97
C GLU A 444 -15.88 -11.51 7.74
N TYR A 445 -14.86 -11.37 8.58
CA TYR A 445 -13.65 -12.16 8.45
C TYR A 445 -13.92 -13.64 8.76
N ALA A 446 -14.73 -13.95 9.77
CA ALA A 446 -15.19 -15.30 10.06
C ALA A 446 -16.00 -15.89 8.88
N GLN A 447 -16.90 -15.10 8.28
CA GLN A 447 -17.66 -15.53 7.10
C GLN A 447 -16.74 -15.78 5.89
N ALA A 448 -15.67 -15.00 5.71
CA ALA A 448 -14.69 -15.24 4.66
C ALA A 448 -13.90 -16.55 4.87
N HIS A 449 -13.51 -16.85 6.11
CA HIS A 449 -12.88 -18.12 6.47
C HIS A 449 -13.82 -19.33 6.30
N LEU A 450 -15.11 -19.15 6.59
CA LEU A 450 -16.14 -20.16 6.36
C LEU A 450 -16.22 -20.53 4.86
N ASN A 451 -16.14 -19.54 3.97
CA ASN A 451 -16.20 -19.77 2.52
C ASN A 451 -14.98 -20.53 1.95
N ILE A 452 -13.88 -20.63 2.71
CA ILE A 452 -12.63 -21.31 2.31
C ILE A 452 -12.43 -22.61 3.08
N ASN A 453 -13.43 -22.99 3.88
CA ASN A 453 -13.42 -24.20 4.70
C ASN A 453 -12.36 -24.17 5.82
N SER A 454 -11.94 -22.98 6.28
CA SER A 454 -11.10 -22.84 7.48
C SER A 454 -11.99 -22.68 8.72
N PHE A 455 -12.46 -23.80 9.26
CA PHE A 455 -13.52 -23.80 10.28
C PHE A 455 -13.04 -23.43 11.69
N ASP A 456 -11.83 -23.83 12.08
CA ASP A 456 -11.32 -23.51 13.42
C ASP A 456 -10.98 -22.02 13.55
N ALA A 457 -10.36 -21.43 12.52
CA ALA A 457 -10.14 -19.99 12.46
C ALA A 457 -11.46 -19.20 12.45
N CYS A 458 -12.46 -19.67 11.71
CA CYS A 458 -13.81 -19.09 11.71
C CYS A 458 -14.42 -19.06 13.13
N CYS A 459 -14.38 -20.18 13.86
CA CYS A 459 -14.90 -20.26 15.23
C CYS A 459 -14.17 -19.29 16.19
N LEU A 460 -12.84 -19.20 16.09
CA LEU A 460 -12.05 -18.28 16.92
C LEU A 460 -12.39 -16.82 16.66
N LEU A 461 -12.52 -16.44 15.39
CA LEU A 461 -12.90 -15.07 15.00
C LEU A 461 -14.34 -14.74 15.39
N ALA A 462 -15.26 -15.72 15.28
CA ALA A 462 -16.65 -15.55 15.71
C ALA A 462 -16.74 -15.28 17.22
N ARG A 463 -15.97 -16.00 18.06
CA ARG A 463 -15.91 -15.74 19.51
C ARG A 463 -15.37 -14.35 19.83
N LYS A 464 -14.27 -13.94 19.19
CA LYS A 464 -13.72 -12.57 19.31
C LYS A 464 -14.75 -11.50 18.92
N SER A 465 -15.56 -11.77 17.89
CA SER A 465 -16.64 -10.88 17.47
C SER A 465 -17.73 -10.74 18.53
N ILE A 466 -18.10 -11.84 19.22
CA ILE A 466 -19.07 -11.84 20.32
C ILE A 466 -18.55 -11.00 21.48
N ASP A 467 -17.29 -11.17 21.87
CA ASP A 467 -16.68 -10.40 22.96
C ASP A 467 -16.70 -8.88 22.68
N GLU A 468 -16.32 -8.46 21.47
CA GLU A 468 -16.38 -7.04 21.09
C GLU A 468 -17.82 -6.52 20.94
N ALA A 469 -18.77 -7.37 20.54
CA ALA A 469 -20.19 -7.02 20.47
C ALA A 469 -20.80 -6.80 21.86
N LEU A 470 -20.41 -7.64 22.83
CA LEU A 470 -20.84 -7.50 24.22
C LEU A 470 -20.27 -6.22 24.85
N ARG A 471 -19.03 -5.84 24.52
CA ARG A 471 -18.45 -4.55 24.96
C ARG A 471 -19.23 -3.33 24.47
N CYS A 472 -19.87 -3.38 23.30
CA CYS A 472 -20.72 -2.29 22.79
C CYS A 472 -22.21 -2.47 23.04
N ASN A 473 -22.63 -3.49 23.82
CA ASN A 473 -24.03 -3.87 24.03
C ASN A 473 -24.82 -4.09 22.72
N SER A 474 -24.14 -4.42 21.61
CA SER A 474 -24.81 -4.71 20.34
C SER A 474 -25.14 -6.19 20.24
N TYR A 475 -26.31 -6.57 20.76
CA TYR A 475 -26.77 -7.97 20.73
C TYR A 475 -26.99 -8.50 19.30
N ILE A 476 -27.25 -7.61 18.33
CA ILE A 476 -27.42 -7.96 16.91
C ILE A 476 -26.17 -8.69 16.38
N TRP A 477 -25.00 -8.07 16.54
CA TRP A 477 -23.75 -8.64 16.02
C TRP A 477 -23.28 -9.85 16.83
N ALA A 478 -23.59 -9.90 18.13
CA ALA A 478 -23.32 -11.07 18.96
C ALA A 478 -24.10 -12.30 18.45
N VAL A 479 -25.41 -12.16 18.21
CA VAL A 479 -26.24 -13.27 17.66
C VAL A 479 -25.76 -13.67 16.27
N LEU A 480 -25.52 -12.71 15.37
CA LEU A 480 -25.03 -13.01 14.02
C LEU A 480 -23.71 -13.78 14.04
N SER A 481 -22.80 -13.43 14.94
CA SER A 481 -21.50 -14.11 15.09
C SER A 481 -21.64 -15.51 15.67
N ALA A 482 -22.52 -15.70 16.66
CA ALA A 482 -22.86 -17.03 17.18
C ALA A 482 -23.46 -17.91 16.08
N LEU A 483 -24.34 -17.36 15.23
CA LEU A 483 -24.91 -18.11 14.09
C LEU A 483 -23.84 -18.52 13.07
N VAL A 484 -22.83 -17.69 12.80
CA VAL A 484 -21.70 -18.07 11.92
C VAL A 484 -20.88 -19.21 12.53
N ALA A 485 -20.64 -19.20 13.84
CA ALA A 485 -20.00 -20.32 14.52
C ALA A 485 -20.85 -21.60 14.42
N CYS A 486 -22.18 -21.48 14.58
CA CYS A 486 -23.10 -22.61 14.37
C CYS A 486 -23.04 -23.16 12.94
N LYS A 487 -22.89 -22.31 11.92
CA LYS A 487 -22.67 -22.76 10.53
C LYS A 487 -21.39 -23.60 10.41
N ALA A 488 -20.28 -23.13 10.99
CA ALA A 488 -19.02 -23.88 10.98
C ALA A 488 -19.14 -25.24 11.71
N HIS A 489 -19.81 -25.27 12.88
CA HIS A 489 -20.04 -26.51 13.62
C HIS A 489 -20.99 -27.47 12.90
N THR A 490 -21.99 -26.96 12.18
CA THR A 490 -22.89 -27.78 11.35
C THR A 490 -22.10 -28.48 10.24
N ILE A 491 -21.20 -27.76 9.56
CA ILE A 491 -20.35 -28.34 8.51
C ILE A 491 -19.37 -29.37 9.11
N LEU A 492 -18.75 -29.08 10.26
CA LEU A 492 -17.86 -30.03 10.94
C LEU A 492 -18.61 -31.21 11.60
N GLY A 493 -19.91 -31.09 11.86
CA GLY A 493 -20.70 -32.11 12.57
C GLY A 493 -20.43 -32.20 14.07
N LYS A 494 -19.87 -31.15 14.70
CA LYS A 494 -19.61 -31.09 16.15
C LYS A 494 -20.88 -30.70 16.92
N VAL A 495 -21.77 -31.67 17.16
CA VAL A 495 -23.15 -31.46 17.66
C VAL A 495 -23.25 -30.91 19.09
N GLU A 496 -22.31 -31.26 19.98
CA GLU A 496 -22.31 -30.79 21.38
C GLU A 496 -21.94 -29.30 21.47
N LYS A 497 -20.84 -28.91 20.83
CA LYS A 497 -20.42 -27.50 20.74
C LYS A 497 -21.45 -26.64 20.02
N GLN A 498 -22.14 -27.21 19.02
CA GLN A 498 -23.26 -26.55 18.35
C GLN A 498 -24.43 -26.27 19.31
N LYS A 499 -24.75 -27.22 20.20
CA LYS A 499 -25.80 -27.04 21.22
C LYS A 499 -25.46 -25.88 22.16
N GLU A 500 -24.23 -25.82 22.66
CA GLU A 500 -23.76 -24.74 23.53
C GLU A 500 -23.88 -23.36 22.86
N MET A 501 -23.35 -23.24 21.62
CA MET A 501 -23.42 -21.99 20.85
C MET A 501 -24.86 -21.59 20.50
N LEU A 502 -25.75 -22.55 20.23
CA LEU A 502 -27.17 -22.27 20.00
C LEU A 502 -27.89 -21.79 21.26
N HIS A 503 -27.58 -22.35 22.44
CA HIS A 503 -28.11 -21.84 23.72
C HIS A 503 -27.61 -20.43 24.02
N GLU A 504 -26.34 -20.14 23.74
CA GLU A 504 -25.79 -18.79 23.85
C GLU A 504 -26.51 -17.82 22.89
N ALA A 505 -26.67 -18.21 21.61
CA ALA A 505 -27.41 -17.43 20.62
C ALA A 505 -28.86 -17.18 21.05
N PHE A 506 -29.54 -18.18 21.64
CA PHE A 506 -30.90 -18.04 22.14
C PHE A 506 -30.98 -17.05 23.31
N ARG A 507 -30.03 -17.11 24.25
CA ARG A 507 -29.94 -16.16 25.37
C ARG A 507 -29.80 -14.72 24.87
N LEU A 508 -28.97 -14.52 23.85
CA LEU A 508 -28.75 -13.21 23.22
C LEU A 508 -29.97 -12.76 22.40
N ALA A 509 -30.64 -13.66 21.68
CA ALA A 509 -31.86 -13.37 20.92
C ALA A 509 -33.03 -12.95 21.84
N LYS A 510 -33.16 -13.57 23.02
CA LYS A 510 -34.14 -13.17 24.04
C LYS A 510 -33.94 -11.73 24.51
N LYS A 511 -32.68 -11.29 24.63
CA LYS A 511 -32.35 -9.89 24.96
C LYS A 511 -32.74 -8.91 23.84
N LEU A 512 -32.66 -9.35 22.58
CA LEU A 512 -33.06 -8.55 21.41
C LEU A 512 -34.60 -8.41 21.28
N LYS A 513 -35.38 -9.23 22.00
CA LYS A 513 -36.85 -9.29 21.95
C LYS A 513 -37.43 -9.58 20.56
N SER A 514 -36.65 -10.23 19.67
CA SER A 514 -37.14 -10.68 18.35
C SER A 514 -37.75 -12.08 18.46
N ILE A 515 -39.06 -12.18 18.25
CA ILE A 515 -39.82 -13.44 18.35
C ILE A 515 -39.41 -14.40 17.23
N ASP A 516 -39.35 -13.91 15.99
CA ASP A 516 -39.02 -14.71 14.79
C ASP A 516 -37.65 -15.38 14.90
N LEU A 517 -36.65 -14.64 15.43
CA LEU A 517 -35.30 -15.16 15.61
C LEU A 517 -35.23 -16.20 16.72
N CYS A 518 -35.98 -16.00 17.82
CA CYS A 518 -36.07 -16.99 18.89
C CYS A 518 -36.71 -18.28 18.39
N LEU A 519 -37.78 -18.19 17.58
CA LEU A 519 -38.43 -19.34 16.97
C LEU A 519 -37.48 -20.08 16.02
N PHE A 520 -36.74 -19.36 15.18
CA PHE A 520 -35.75 -19.94 14.29
C PHE A 520 -34.66 -20.71 15.05
N ILE A 521 -34.14 -20.13 16.13
CA ILE A 521 -33.10 -20.78 16.96
C ILE A 521 -33.67 -21.98 17.72
N ASP A 522 -34.91 -21.92 18.22
CA ASP A 522 -35.56 -23.05 18.90
C ASP A 522 -35.76 -24.25 17.95
N ILE A 523 -36.13 -24.00 16.70
CA ILE A 523 -36.18 -25.04 15.66
C ILE A 523 -34.79 -25.62 15.42
N CYS A 524 -33.74 -24.79 15.33
CA CYS A 524 -32.37 -25.28 15.18
C CYS A 524 -31.92 -26.14 16.37
N LEU A 525 -32.34 -25.81 17.59
CA LEU A 525 -32.06 -26.61 18.79
C LEU A 525 -32.74 -27.98 18.72
N LYS A 526 -34.02 -28.03 18.33
CA LYS A 526 -34.78 -29.30 18.17
C LYS A 526 -34.16 -30.21 17.12
N VAL A 527 -33.76 -29.65 15.98
CA VAL A 527 -33.08 -30.44 14.93
C VAL A 527 -31.70 -30.91 15.39
N ASN A 528 -30.98 -30.12 16.19
CA ASN A 528 -29.69 -30.55 16.74
C ASN A 528 -29.85 -31.65 17.81
N THR A 529 -30.94 -31.65 18.59
CA THR A 529 -31.23 -32.76 19.52
C THR A 529 -31.56 -34.05 18.76
N GLU A 530 -32.36 -33.97 17.68
CA GLU A 530 -32.60 -35.12 16.80
C GLU A 530 -31.29 -35.71 16.25
N GLU A 531 -30.33 -34.86 15.84
CA GLU A 531 -29.01 -35.31 15.37
C GLU A 531 -28.14 -35.92 16.47
N ILE A 532 -28.20 -35.40 17.70
CA ILE A 532 -27.50 -35.99 18.85
C ILE A 532 -28.04 -37.39 19.11
N ASP A 533 -29.36 -37.56 19.09
CA ASP A 533 -30.00 -38.85 19.34
C ASP A 533 -29.67 -39.85 18.22
N LEU A 534 -29.71 -39.42 16.95
CA LEU A 534 -29.25 -40.24 15.82
C LEU A 534 -27.79 -40.68 15.97
N LYS A 535 -26.89 -39.77 16.36
CA LYS A 535 -25.47 -40.13 16.60
C LYS A 535 -25.29 -41.08 17.77
N LYS A 536 -26.04 -40.92 18.86
CA LYS A 536 -26.01 -41.86 19.98
C LYS A 536 -26.47 -43.25 19.54
N HIS A 537 -27.54 -43.34 18.77
CA HIS A 537 -28.02 -44.60 18.21
C HIS A 537 -27.03 -45.26 17.22
N MET A 538 -26.26 -44.47 16.48
CA MET A 538 -25.20 -45.00 15.59
C MET A 538 -23.94 -45.48 16.34
N VAL A 539 -23.62 -44.89 17.49
CA VAL A 539 -22.45 -45.29 18.32
C VAL A 539 -22.73 -46.57 19.12
N THR A 540 -24.00 -46.95 19.29
CA THR A 540 -24.40 -48.24 19.86
C THR A 540 -25.09 -49.11 18.80
N PRO A 541 -24.34 -49.88 17.99
CA PRO A 541 -24.34 -51.33 18.22
C PRO A 541 -23.08 -52.05 17.72
N ASP A 542 -22.19 -52.47 18.64
CA ASP A 542 -21.28 -53.61 18.38
C ASP A 542 -20.83 -54.36 19.65
N GLY A 543 -21.41 -54.06 20.81
CA GLY A 543 -21.07 -54.69 22.09
C GLY A 543 -21.86 -55.96 22.44
N SER A 544 -22.94 -56.26 21.72
CA SER A 544 -23.93 -57.27 22.16
C SER A 544 -23.89 -58.62 21.42
N ILE A 545 -23.03 -58.80 20.41
CA ILE A 545 -22.99 -60.05 19.62
C ILE A 545 -21.87 -61.02 20.04
N ARG A 546 -20.88 -60.62 20.87
CA ARG A 546 -19.75 -61.51 21.26
C ARG A 546 -19.85 -62.25 22.59
N LYS A 547 -21.00 -62.21 23.30
CA LYS A 547 -21.17 -62.88 24.62
C LYS A 547 -22.23 -63.99 24.65
N ARG A 548 -22.42 -64.74 23.56
CA ARG A 548 -23.30 -65.93 23.55
C ARG A 548 -22.71 -67.22 22.99
N SER A 549 -21.39 -67.28 22.74
CA SER A 549 -20.74 -68.52 22.25
C SER A 549 -19.55 -68.98 23.11
N ARG A 550 -19.70 -68.94 24.43
CA ARG A 550 -18.79 -69.62 25.38
C ARG A 550 -19.49 -69.78 26.72
N ARG A 551 -20.28 -70.86 26.88
CA ARG A 551 -20.57 -71.55 28.15
C ARG A 551 -21.55 -72.70 27.88
N SER A 552 -21.01 -73.79 27.35
CA SER A 552 -21.50 -75.15 27.60
C SER A 552 -20.28 -75.95 28.06
N GLY A 553 -20.30 -76.41 29.32
CA GLY A 553 -19.26 -77.28 29.90
C GLY A 553 -18.95 -77.00 31.36
N SER A 554 -19.40 -77.91 32.23
CA SER A 554 -18.97 -78.23 33.63
C SER A 554 -19.04 -77.12 34.68
N SER A 555 -19.97 -77.12 35.66
CA SER A 555 -20.16 -78.00 36.84
C SER A 555 -19.22 -77.70 38.02
N SER A 556 -19.75 -77.88 39.24
CA SER A 556 -19.19 -77.71 40.60
C SER A 556 -18.94 -76.26 41.07
N GLU A 557 -19.81 -75.69 41.90
CA GLU A 557 -20.00 -75.84 43.36
C GLU A 557 -19.14 -74.89 44.20
N VAL A 558 -19.83 -74.24 45.14
CA VAL A 558 -19.42 -73.71 46.46
C VAL A 558 -19.62 -72.19 46.66
N THR A 559 -20.27 -71.94 47.80
CA THR A 559 -20.91 -70.77 48.42
C THR A 559 -19.97 -69.63 48.86
N PRO A 560 -20.53 -68.48 49.34
CA PRO A 560 -19.83 -67.20 49.40
C PRO A 560 -19.29 -66.82 50.79
N SER A 561 -18.30 -65.92 50.82
CA SER A 561 -18.02 -64.99 51.94
C SER A 561 -17.22 -63.82 51.34
N GLU A 562 -17.77 -62.61 51.26
CA GLU A 562 -17.80 -61.54 52.27
C GLU A 562 -16.46 -60.89 52.58
N SER A 563 -16.50 -59.55 52.68
CA SER A 563 -15.45 -58.62 53.14
C SER A 563 -14.31 -58.38 52.15
N SER A 564 -13.70 -57.20 52.00
CA SER A 564 -13.92 -55.79 52.36
C SER A 564 -12.60 -55.10 51.98
N LEU A 565 -12.59 -53.76 51.93
CA LEU A 565 -11.39 -52.89 51.89
C LEU A 565 -10.66 -52.88 50.53
N GLU A 566 -10.02 -51.83 50.05
CA GLU A 566 -9.83 -50.42 50.40
C GLU A 566 -9.00 -49.85 49.23
N GLY A 567 -9.09 -48.54 49.03
CA GLY A 567 -7.93 -47.70 48.69
C GLY A 567 -7.14 -47.99 47.41
N LEU A 568 -7.44 -47.24 46.36
CA LEU A 568 -6.69 -46.03 45.96
C LEU A 568 -7.35 -45.36 44.74
#